data_AF-A0A2V5T9I7-F1
#
_entry.id   AF-A0A2V5T9I7-F1
#
_cell.length_a   1.000
_cell.length_b   1.000
_cell.length_c   1.000
_cell.angle_alpha   90.00
_cell.angle_beta   90.00
_cell.angle_gamma   90.00
#
_symmetry.space_group_name_H-M   'P 1'
#
loop_
_entity.id
_entity.type
_entity.pdbx_description
1 polymer ?
#
loop_
_entity_poly.entity_id
_entity_poly.type
_entity_poly.pdbx_seq_one_letter_code
_entity_poly.pdbx_strand_id
1 'polypeptide(L)'
;MHDHIDSIGFASLSHCLTPRSHQSNQWLGVSASQLRPVDHIARAGCPVLIMSGEKDRNTRPPDTRTLVERAQSPKQVWFVPNAGHIDLHRAAREDYESRVLAFLNQM
;
A
#
# COMPACT_ATOMS: atom_id res chain seq x y z
N MET A 1 2.79 12.33 -43.29
CA MET A 1 3.18 11.06 -42.63
C MET A 1 4.46 11.39 -41.90
N HIS A 2 4.30 11.74 -40.62
CA HIS A 2 5.26 12.52 -39.84
C HIS A 2 6.17 11.63 -38.99
N ASP A 3 7.45 11.97 -39.03
CA ASP A 3 8.45 11.99 -37.95
C ASP A 3 9.00 10.68 -37.37
N HIS A 4 10.24 10.39 -37.81
CA HIS A 4 11.27 9.65 -37.08
C HIS A 4 11.93 10.59 -36.05
N ILE A 5 11.95 10.21 -34.77
CA ILE A 5 12.71 10.89 -33.71
C ILE A 5 13.60 9.86 -32.99
N ASP A 6 14.90 10.04 -33.18
CA ASP A 6 16.01 9.98 -32.24
C ASP A 6 15.94 9.08 -30.99
N SER A 7 16.95 8.19 -30.86
CA SER A 7 17.47 7.79 -29.55
C SER A 7 18.99 7.89 -29.55
N ILE A 8 19.47 8.99 -28.98
CA ILE A 8 20.85 9.25 -28.61
C ILE A 8 21.03 8.89 -27.13
N GLY A 9 22.15 8.23 -26.82
CA GLY A 9 22.81 8.30 -25.49
C GLY A 9 22.41 7.20 -24.50
N PHE A 10 23.27 6.65 -23.65
CA PHE A 10 24.65 6.96 -23.28
C PHE A 10 25.21 5.68 -22.64
N ALA A 11 26.44 5.31 -23.00
CA ALA A 11 27.27 4.47 -22.16
C ALA A 11 27.89 5.34 -21.07
N SER A 12 27.89 4.92 -19.81
CA SER A 12 29.08 5.02 -18.93
C SER A 12 28.83 4.37 -17.57
N LEU A 13 29.81 3.59 -17.13
CA LEU A 13 30.01 3.14 -15.76
C LEU A 13 30.13 4.33 -14.81
N SER A 14 29.45 4.28 -13.66
CA SER A 14 29.97 4.90 -12.44
C SER A 14 29.39 4.26 -11.19
N HIS A 15 30.28 3.61 -10.44
CA HIS A 15 30.16 3.34 -9.02
C HIS A 15 30.01 4.69 -8.30
N CYS A 16 28.80 5.00 -7.84
CA CYS A 16 28.60 6.04 -6.84
C CYS A 16 28.02 5.37 -5.59
N LEU A 17 28.82 5.42 -4.52
CA LEU A 17 28.48 5.16 -3.13
C LEU A 17 27.01 5.52 -2.87
N THR A 18 26.16 4.53 -2.65
CA THR A 18 24.83 4.78 -2.09
C THR A 18 25.03 5.18 -0.63
N PRO A 19 24.74 6.44 -0.23
CA PRO A 19 24.59 6.72 1.18
C PRO A 19 23.40 5.89 1.62
N ARG A 20 23.58 5.08 2.66
CA ARG A 20 22.52 4.32 3.31
C ARG A 20 21.44 5.29 3.76
N SER A 21 20.45 5.50 2.90
CA SER A 21 19.41 6.47 3.10
C SER A 21 18.47 5.97 4.19
N HIS A 22 18.71 6.43 5.42
CA HIS A 22 17.67 6.63 6.44
C HIS A 22 16.66 7.68 5.92
N GLN A 23 16.05 7.43 4.76
CA GLN A 23 15.12 8.35 4.12
C GLN A 23 13.70 7.97 4.52
N SER A 24 13.21 8.61 5.59
CA SER A 24 11.78 8.88 5.75
C SER A 24 11.46 9.87 6.88
N ASN A 25 12.30 10.04 7.90
CA ASN A 25 11.86 10.70 9.15
C ASN A 25 12.25 12.17 9.34
N GLN A 26 13.03 12.80 8.45
CA GLN A 26 13.53 14.15 8.74
C GLN A 26 12.53 15.28 8.44
N TRP A 27 11.51 15.04 7.60
CA TRP A 27 10.64 16.12 7.10
C TRP A 27 9.36 16.31 7.91
N LEU A 28 8.95 15.29 8.68
CA LEU A 28 7.69 15.31 9.45
C LEU A 28 7.92 15.36 10.97
N GLY A 29 9.18 15.38 11.43
CA GLY A 29 9.51 15.35 12.86
C GLY A 29 9.05 14.08 13.60
N VAL A 30 8.67 13.03 12.85
CA VAL A 30 8.19 11.75 13.38
C VAL A 30 9.11 10.62 12.97
N SER A 31 9.38 9.74 13.91
CA SER A 31 10.12 8.50 13.68
C SER A 31 9.23 7.44 13.04
N ALA A 32 9.84 6.50 12.32
CA ALA A 32 9.15 5.36 11.72
C ALA A 32 8.44 4.51 12.79
N SER A 33 8.99 4.44 14.01
CA SER A 33 8.35 3.80 15.16
C SER A 33 7.03 4.46 15.58
N GLN A 34 6.86 5.76 15.36
CA GLN A 34 5.61 6.47 15.66
C GLN A 34 4.54 6.29 14.59
N LEU A 35 4.91 5.79 13.40
CA LEU A 35 4.00 5.63 12.25
C LEU A 35 3.54 4.18 12.06
N ARG A 36 3.58 3.36 13.12
CA ARG A 36 3.24 1.93 13.07
C ARG A 36 1.72 1.73 13.23
N PRO A 37 0.95 1.41 12.17
CA PRO A 37 -0.51 1.31 12.27
C PRO A 37 -0.95 0.17 13.20
N VAL A 38 -0.13 -0.87 13.30
CA VAL A 38 -0.34 -2.05 14.15
C VAL A 38 -0.43 -1.71 15.65
N ASP A 39 0.15 -0.59 16.08
CA ASP A 39 0.12 -0.16 17.48
C ASP A 39 -1.06 0.80 17.77
N HIS A 40 -1.78 1.23 16.73
CA HIS A 40 -2.81 2.28 16.84
C HIS A 40 -4.18 1.87 16.28
N ILE A 41 -4.27 0.87 15.43
CA ILE A 41 -5.52 0.47 14.76
C ILE A 41 -6.65 0.08 15.73
N ALA A 42 -6.30 -0.42 16.91
CA ALA A 42 -7.27 -0.72 17.97
C ALA A 42 -7.98 0.52 18.52
N ARG A 43 -7.50 1.74 18.24
CA ARG A 43 -8.11 3.00 18.67
C ARG A 43 -9.08 3.58 17.65
N ALA A 44 -9.23 2.94 16.47
CA ALA A 44 -10.23 3.34 15.49
C ALA A 44 -11.62 3.08 16.07
N GLY A 45 -12.32 4.14 16.47
CA GLY A 45 -13.68 4.08 17.04
C GLY A 45 -14.78 3.96 16.00
N CYS A 46 -14.47 3.49 14.79
CA CYS A 46 -15.38 3.36 13.67
C CYS A 46 -15.19 2.02 12.96
N PRO A 47 -16.16 1.57 12.15
CA PRO A 47 -15.98 0.42 11.28
C PRO A 47 -14.73 0.55 10.40
N VAL A 48 -13.99 -0.54 10.20
CA VAL A 48 -12.77 -0.54 9.37
C VAL A 48 -12.84 -1.60 8.28
N LEU A 49 -12.57 -1.20 7.04
CA LEU A 49 -12.32 -2.10 5.91
C LEU A 49 -10.83 -2.05 5.55
N ILE A 50 -10.16 -3.20 5.59
CA ILE A 50 -8.74 -3.36 5.24
C ILE A 50 -8.63 -4.13 3.91
N MET A 51 -8.00 -3.53 2.90
CA MET A 51 -7.82 -4.14 1.57
C MET A 51 -6.34 -4.27 1.24
N SER A 52 -5.93 -5.40 0.69
CA SER A 52 -4.51 -5.70 0.38
C SER A 52 -4.39 -6.64 -0.81
N GLY A 53 -3.27 -6.58 -1.54
CA GLY A 53 -2.96 -7.60 -2.53
C GLY A 53 -2.57 -8.92 -1.87
N GLU A 54 -3.00 -10.06 -2.43
CA GLU A 54 -2.63 -11.40 -1.93
C GLU A 54 -1.14 -11.72 -2.16
N LYS A 55 -0.54 -11.16 -3.21
CA LYS A 55 0.87 -11.33 -3.58
C LYS A 55 1.71 -10.08 -3.28
N ASP A 56 1.21 -9.18 -2.43
CA ASP A 56 1.96 -7.99 -2.04
C ASP A 56 3.25 -8.40 -1.29
N ARG A 57 4.38 -7.88 -1.75
CA ARG A 57 5.71 -8.14 -1.19
C ARG A 57 6.24 -6.98 -0.33
N ASN A 58 5.61 -5.82 -0.41
CA ASN A 58 5.95 -4.61 0.33
C ASN A 58 5.17 -4.58 1.65
N THR A 59 3.86 -4.80 1.57
CA THR A 59 2.96 -4.99 2.72
C THR A 59 2.43 -6.40 2.65
N ARG A 60 3.13 -7.36 3.26
CA ARG A 60 2.85 -8.78 3.01
C ARG A 60 1.52 -9.16 3.65
N PRO A 61 0.81 -10.17 3.12
CA PRO A 61 -0.45 -10.62 3.71
C PRO A 61 -0.41 -10.93 5.22
N PRO A 62 0.68 -11.47 5.81
CA PRO A 62 0.79 -11.62 7.26
C PRO A 62 0.75 -10.27 7.99
N ASP A 63 1.39 -9.23 7.46
CA ASP A 63 1.41 -7.89 8.05
C ASP A 63 -0.03 -7.32 8.08
N THR A 64 -0.78 -7.50 6.98
CA THR A 64 -2.20 -7.13 6.89
C THR A 64 -3.07 -7.95 7.85
N ARG A 65 -2.85 -9.25 8.00
CA ARG A 65 -3.59 -10.09 8.95
C ARG A 65 -3.38 -9.62 10.39
N THR A 66 -2.15 -9.25 10.77
CA THR A 66 -1.88 -8.69 12.10
C THR A 66 -2.66 -7.39 12.34
N LEU A 67 -2.83 -6.54 11.32
CA LEU A 67 -3.68 -5.35 11.44
C LEU A 67 -5.15 -5.71 11.70
N VAL A 68 -5.69 -6.67 10.94
CA VAL A 68 -7.08 -7.15 11.11
C VAL A 68 -7.31 -7.75 12.49
N GLU A 69 -6.38 -8.56 12.98
CA GLU A 69 -6.45 -9.16 14.32
C GLU A 69 -6.54 -8.09 15.41
N ARG A 70 -5.77 -7.00 15.29
CA ARG A 70 -5.73 -5.90 16.27
C ARG A 70 -6.83 -4.86 16.12
N ALA A 71 -7.49 -4.75 14.97
CA ALA A 71 -8.58 -3.81 14.78
C ALA A 71 -9.79 -4.15 15.67
N GLN A 72 -10.54 -3.14 16.12
CA GLN A 72 -11.80 -3.35 16.82
C GLN A 72 -12.92 -3.73 15.84
N SER A 73 -13.95 -4.42 16.34
CA SER A 73 -15.16 -4.70 15.55
C SER A 73 -16.08 -3.48 15.50
N PRO A 74 -16.84 -3.27 14.41
CA PRO A 74 -16.91 -4.10 13.21
C PRO A 74 -15.72 -3.89 12.26
N LYS A 75 -15.22 -4.99 11.69
CA LYS A 75 -14.06 -4.97 10.78
C LYS A 75 -14.24 -5.95 9.62
N GLN A 76 -13.71 -5.58 8.47
CA GLN A 76 -13.73 -6.38 7.25
C GLN A 76 -12.34 -6.42 6.63
N VAL A 77 -12.02 -7.52 5.96
CA VAL A 77 -10.78 -7.68 5.22
C VAL A 77 -11.06 -8.26 3.84
N TRP A 78 -10.35 -7.75 2.84
CA TRP A 78 -10.35 -8.32 1.50
C TRP A 78 -8.93 -8.39 0.94
N PHE A 79 -8.53 -9.59 0.51
CA PHE A 79 -7.32 -9.80 -0.26
C PHE A 79 -7.67 -9.90 -1.73
N VAL A 80 -7.12 -9.02 -2.55
CA VAL A 80 -7.31 -9.04 -4.01
C VAL A 80 -6.49 -10.20 -4.58
N PRO A 81 -7.13 -11.23 -5.17
CA PRO A 81 -6.43 -12.41 -5.66
C PRO A 81 -5.35 -12.04 -6.68
N ASN A 82 -4.19 -12.68 -6.57
CA ASN A 82 -3.03 -12.45 -7.45
C ASN A 82 -2.44 -11.02 -7.49
N ALA A 83 -2.98 -10.04 -6.77
CA ALA A 83 -2.48 -8.66 -6.80
C ALA A 83 -1.24 -8.47 -5.92
N GLY A 84 -0.25 -7.74 -6.42
CA GLY A 84 0.93 -7.30 -5.68
C GLY A 84 0.71 -5.96 -4.97
N HIS A 85 1.80 -5.19 -4.81
CA HIS A 85 1.74 -3.80 -4.34
C HIS A 85 1.35 -2.85 -5.48
N ILE A 86 0.10 -2.95 -5.93
CA ILE A 86 -0.44 -2.19 -7.06
C ILE A 86 -1.75 -1.52 -6.67
N ASP A 87 -2.23 -0.63 -7.53
CA ASP A 87 -3.57 -0.05 -7.42
C ASP A 87 -4.64 -1.15 -7.46
N LEU A 88 -5.30 -1.37 -6.33
CA LEU A 88 -6.32 -2.41 -6.17
C LEU A 88 -7.59 -2.13 -6.98
N HIS A 89 -7.91 -0.86 -7.23
CA HIS A 89 -9.03 -0.49 -8.09
C HIS A 89 -8.73 -0.85 -9.55
N ARG A 90 -7.50 -0.61 -10.02
CA ARG A 90 -7.07 -1.07 -11.35
C ARG A 90 -6.99 -2.60 -11.45
N ALA A 91 -6.63 -3.27 -10.37
CA ALA A 91 -6.50 -4.72 -10.34
C ALA A 91 -7.85 -5.46 -10.35
N ALA A 92 -8.86 -4.91 -9.70
CA ALA A 92 -10.17 -5.56 -9.52
C ALA A 92 -11.29 -4.51 -9.37
N ARG A 93 -11.52 -3.72 -10.43
CA ARG A 93 -12.41 -2.55 -10.41
C ARG A 93 -13.81 -2.84 -9.87
N GLU A 94 -14.50 -3.82 -10.45
CA GLU A 94 -15.89 -4.13 -10.10
C GLU A 94 -16.00 -4.61 -8.64
N ASP A 95 -15.11 -5.53 -8.23
CA ASP A 95 -15.06 -6.02 -6.85
C ASP A 95 -14.72 -4.91 -5.85
N TYR A 96 -13.76 -4.05 -6.20
CA TYR A 96 -13.33 -2.92 -5.37
C TYR A 96 -14.51 -1.98 -5.15
N GLU A 97 -15.16 -1.53 -6.22
CA GLU A 97 -16.30 -0.61 -6.15
C GLU A 97 -17.47 -1.23 -5.38
N SER A 98 -17.81 -2.48 -5.68
CA SER A 98 -18.88 -3.21 -4.99
C SER A 98 -18.62 -3.33 -3.47
N ARG A 99 -17.41 -3.72 -3.07
CA ARG A 99 -17.05 -3.90 -1.66
C ARG A 99 -16.98 -2.59 -0.89
N VAL A 100 -16.41 -1.54 -1.50
CA VAL A 100 -16.34 -0.22 -0.88
C VAL A 100 -17.74 0.35 -0.70
N LEU A 101 -18.58 0.30 -1.73
CA LEU A 101 -19.96 0.79 -1.63
C LEU A 101 -20.78 -0.02 -0.61
N ALA A 102 -20.65 -1.35 -0.60
CA ALA A 102 -21.31 -2.20 0.39
C ALA A 102 -20.87 -1.88 1.82
N PHE A 103 -19.58 -1.62 2.05
CA PHE A 103 -19.07 -1.21 3.36
C PHE A 103 -19.60 0.18 3.78
N LEU A 104 -19.61 1.15 2.86
CA LEU A 104 -20.11 2.49 3.16
C LEU A 104 -21.61 2.50 3.46
N ASN A 105 -22.40 1.65 2.81
CA ASN A 105 -23.84 1.52 3.05
C ASN A 105 -24.21 0.83 4.37
N GLN A 106 -23.22 0.30 5.12
CA GLN A 106 -23.44 -0.32 6.45
C GLN A 106 -23.24 0.66 7.62
N MET A 107 -22.79 1.88 7.33
CA MET A 107 -22.64 2.97 8.31
C MET A 107 -23.93 3.78 8.44
#